data_AF-A0A2N0RGW3-F1
#
_entry.id   AF-A0A2N0RGW3-F1
#
_cell.length_a   1.000
_cell.length_b   1.000
_cell.length_c   1.000
_cell.angle_alpha   90.00
_cell.angle_beta   90.00
_cell.angle_gamma   90.00
#
_symmetry.space_group_name_H-M   'P 1'
#
loop_
_entity.id
_entity.type
_entity.pdbx_description
1 polymer ?
#
loop_
_entity_poly.entity_id
_entity_poly.type
_entity_poly.pdbx_seq_one_letter_code
_entity_poly.pdbx_strand_id
1 'polypeptide(L)'
;MSNFCSQSALMVCKSESIVRRLKNDYPTFSQLFTYNREGTIGFLKANGGLYGFSLSHDFNVPHTGDDNYKAWSEYRDAIERYLDKICDRVKANDPFNGGGMRSFREELKPARKVLSDEIHSKHYIKFPLWPSVNKEQESLVELDTGSSYDHGAYIILWSCVGWIKVTDRRPQHNKYIAEFSGKPDLKLLALDNDRLRTLEDTVREKGIEAGKSMVNKPRSLAWDEL
;
A
#
# COMPACT_ATOMS: atom_id res chain seq x y z
N MET A 1 -23.05 17.70 -9.37
CA MET A 1 -22.08 17.00 -8.49
C MET A 1 -21.38 15.98 -9.36
N SER A 2 -20.14 16.28 -9.75
CA SER A 2 -19.44 15.61 -10.85
C SER A 2 -19.03 14.20 -10.47
N ASN A 3 -19.31 13.27 -11.40
CA ASN A 3 -18.85 11.90 -11.42
C ASN A 3 -17.32 11.85 -11.25
N PHE A 4 -16.85 11.66 -10.03
CA PHE A 4 -15.46 11.33 -9.74
C PHE A 4 -15.34 9.81 -9.70
N CYS A 5 -15.18 9.20 -10.87
CA CYS A 5 -14.51 7.90 -10.94
C CYS A 5 -13.11 8.12 -10.35
N SER A 6 -12.92 7.69 -9.11
CA SER A 6 -11.70 7.92 -8.34
C SER A 6 -10.49 7.35 -9.07
N GLN A 7 -9.48 8.19 -9.29
CA GLN A 7 -8.22 7.85 -9.98
C GLN A 7 -7.51 6.63 -9.38
N SER A 8 -7.85 6.20 -8.16
CA SER A 8 -7.30 5.04 -7.47
C SER A 8 -7.75 3.69 -8.07
N ALA A 9 -9.03 3.53 -8.42
CA ALA A 9 -9.51 2.37 -9.20
C ALA A 9 -8.87 2.35 -10.59
N LEU A 10 -8.66 3.54 -11.17
CA LEU A 10 -7.92 3.75 -12.40
C LEU A 10 -6.45 3.36 -12.27
N MET A 11 -5.81 3.45 -11.10
CA MET A 11 -4.44 3.00 -10.90
C MET A 11 -4.33 1.47 -11.02
N VAL A 12 -5.29 0.73 -10.46
CA VAL A 12 -5.44 -0.73 -10.64
C VAL A 12 -5.69 -1.08 -12.10
N CYS A 13 -6.56 -0.32 -12.75
CA CYS A 13 -6.96 -0.52 -14.14
C CYS A 13 -5.91 -0.05 -15.15
N LYS A 14 -4.92 0.75 -14.72
CA LYS A 14 -3.78 1.20 -15.51
C LYS A 14 -2.51 0.41 -15.23
N SER A 15 -2.47 -0.40 -14.17
CA SER A 15 -1.35 -1.31 -13.94
C SER A 15 -1.37 -2.40 -14.99
N GLU A 16 -0.59 -2.18 -16.04
CA GLU A 16 -0.50 -3.06 -17.21
C GLU A 16 -0.10 -4.49 -16.81
N SER A 17 0.69 -4.63 -15.75
CA SER A 17 1.08 -5.90 -15.14
C SER A 17 -0.10 -6.64 -14.49
N ILE A 18 -0.97 -5.97 -13.72
CA ILE A 18 -2.19 -6.60 -13.19
C ILE A 18 -3.12 -6.98 -14.33
N VAL A 19 -3.37 -6.06 -15.27
CA VAL A 19 -4.28 -6.30 -16.39
C VAL A 19 -3.80 -7.47 -17.24
N ARG A 20 -2.49 -7.57 -17.49
CA ARG A 20 -1.88 -8.69 -18.21
C ARG A 20 -1.99 -10.00 -17.44
N ARG A 21 -1.77 -9.98 -16.12
CA ARG A 21 -1.89 -11.18 -15.28
C ARG A 21 -3.34 -11.67 -15.20
N LEU A 22 -4.29 -10.75 -14.99
CA LEU A 22 -5.72 -11.06 -15.06
C LEU A 22 -6.12 -11.62 -16.43
N LYS A 23 -5.60 -11.08 -17.53
CA LYS A 23 -5.84 -11.60 -18.89
C LYS A 23 -5.36 -13.03 -19.08
N ASN A 24 -4.19 -13.36 -18.53
CA ASN A 24 -3.58 -14.68 -18.70
C ASN A 24 -4.23 -15.73 -17.79
N ASP A 25 -4.40 -15.39 -16.51
CA ASP A 25 -4.77 -16.34 -15.47
C ASP A 25 -6.30 -16.42 -15.26
N TYR A 26 -7.03 -15.36 -15.63
CA TYR A 26 -8.49 -15.22 -15.40
C TYR A 26 -9.21 -14.63 -16.64
N PRO A 27 -9.25 -15.35 -17.77
CA PRO A 27 -9.74 -14.83 -19.05
C PRO A 27 -11.22 -14.42 -19.02
N THR A 28 -12.06 -15.09 -18.23
CA THR A 28 -13.48 -14.75 -18.09
C THR A 28 -13.65 -13.44 -17.32
N PHE A 29 -12.88 -13.23 -16.24
CA PHE A 29 -12.80 -11.92 -15.60
C PHE A 29 -12.28 -10.84 -16.53
N SER A 30 -11.30 -11.12 -17.38
CA SER A 30 -10.85 -10.13 -18.38
C SER A 30 -11.99 -9.68 -19.30
N GLN A 31 -12.92 -10.58 -19.67
CA GLN A 31 -14.10 -10.21 -20.45
C GLN A 31 -15.06 -9.34 -19.63
N LEU A 32 -15.31 -9.70 -18.36
CA LEU A 32 -16.15 -8.89 -17.46
C LEU A 32 -15.56 -7.51 -17.18
N PHE A 33 -14.23 -7.41 -16.98
CA PHE A 33 -13.52 -6.14 -16.84
C PHE A 33 -13.62 -5.26 -18.09
N THR A 34 -13.67 -5.86 -19.28
CA THR A 34 -13.86 -5.14 -20.54
C THR A 34 -15.31 -4.65 -20.68
N TYR A 35 -16.27 -5.46 -20.23
CA TYR A 35 -17.70 -5.15 -20.30
C TYR A 35 -18.15 -4.10 -19.25
N ASN A 36 -17.90 -4.38 -17.97
CA ASN A 36 -18.26 -3.52 -16.84
C ASN A 36 -17.19 -3.62 -15.75
N ARG A 37 -16.17 -2.78 -15.88
CA ARG A 37 -15.02 -2.71 -14.98
C ARG A 37 -15.41 -2.44 -13.52
N GLU A 38 -16.23 -1.42 -13.29
CA GLU A 38 -16.64 -1.01 -11.94
C GLU A 38 -17.47 -2.10 -11.26
N GLY A 39 -18.43 -2.68 -11.99
CA GLY A 39 -19.23 -3.80 -11.52
C GLY A 39 -18.40 -5.05 -11.21
N THR A 40 -17.35 -5.30 -12.00
CA THR A 40 -16.43 -6.42 -11.79
C THR A 40 -15.60 -6.22 -10.52
N ILE A 41 -15.09 -5.01 -10.28
CA ILE A 41 -14.39 -4.67 -9.03
C ILE A 41 -15.32 -4.87 -7.82
N GLY A 42 -16.55 -4.34 -7.90
CA GLY A 42 -17.53 -4.53 -6.84
C GLY A 42 -17.89 -6.00 -6.60
N PHE A 43 -18.01 -6.79 -7.67
CA PHE A 43 -18.23 -8.23 -7.57
C PHE A 43 -17.07 -8.94 -6.86
N LEU A 44 -15.82 -8.66 -7.24
CA LEU A 44 -14.65 -9.26 -6.61
C LEU A 44 -14.56 -8.89 -5.12
N LYS A 45 -14.80 -7.62 -4.77
CA LYS A 45 -14.83 -7.17 -3.37
C LYS A 45 -15.88 -7.92 -2.54
N ALA A 46 -17.12 -7.97 -3.03
CA ALA A 46 -18.22 -8.61 -2.33
C ALA A 46 -18.01 -10.11 -2.10
N ASN A 47 -17.13 -10.74 -2.88
CA ASN A 47 -16.82 -12.16 -2.80
C ASN A 47 -15.37 -12.42 -2.35
N GLY A 48 -14.71 -11.46 -1.69
CA GLY A 48 -13.38 -11.64 -1.09
C GLY A 48 -12.24 -11.92 -2.10
N GLY A 49 -12.45 -11.68 -3.39
CA GLY A 49 -11.40 -11.81 -4.41
C GLY A 49 -10.51 -10.58 -4.52
N LEU A 50 -10.95 -9.45 -3.97
CA LEU A 50 -10.23 -8.18 -3.96
C LEU A 50 -10.45 -7.43 -2.65
N TYR A 51 -9.35 -7.00 -2.04
CA TYR A 51 -9.30 -6.08 -0.91
C TYR A 51 -8.55 -4.83 -1.36
N GLY A 52 -8.91 -3.64 -0.87
CA GLY A 52 -8.23 -2.39 -1.23
C GLY A 52 -8.00 -1.55 0.00
N PHE A 53 -7.09 -0.59 0.02
CA PHE A 53 -6.91 0.27 1.18
C PHE A 53 -6.40 1.63 0.74
N SER A 54 -6.81 2.67 1.46
CA SER A 54 -6.20 4.00 1.38
C SER A 54 -5.95 4.49 2.79
N LEU A 55 -4.71 4.91 3.06
CA LEU A 55 -4.33 5.46 4.34
C LEU A 55 -3.45 6.69 4.13
N SER A 56 -4.04 7.85 4.38
CA SER A 56 -3.33 9.12 4.53
C SER A 56 -3.09 9.37 6.02
N HIS A 57 -1.85 9.63 6.41
CA HIS A 57 -1.53 9.77 7.83
C HIS A 57 -0.42 10.80 8.09
N ASP A 58 -0.73 11.79 8.92
CA ASP A 58 0.24 12.77 9.40
C ASP A 58 1.01 12.20 10.59
N PHE A 59 2.33 12.39 10.63
CA PHE A 59 3.14 11.82 11.71
C PHE A 59 4.31 12.69 12.15
N ASN A 60 4.80 12.39 13.36
CA ASN A 60 6.08 12.87 13.88
C ASN A 60 6.73 11.78 14.73
N VAL A 61 7.99 11.44 14.46
CA VAL A 61 8.74 10.44 15.24
C VAL A 61 10.14 10.98 15.56
N PRO A 62 10.43 11.25 16.84
CA PRO A 62 11.77 11.61 17.28
C PRO A 62 12.60 10.36 17.66
N HIS A 63 13.90 10.38 17.34
CA HIS A 63 14.90 9.44 17.84
C HIS A 63 16.07 10.19 18.48
N THR A 64 16.71 9.60 19.49
CA THR A 64 17.93 10.15 20.11
C THR A 64 18.94 9.04 20.33
N GLY A 65 20.18 9.29 19.90
CA GLY A 65 21.32 8.38 20.11
C GLY A 65 22.57 9.12 20.59
N ASP A 66 23.54 8.37 21.08
CA ASP A 66 24.82 8.84 21.62
C ASP A 66 26.05 8.44 20.79
N ASP A 67 25.89 7.49 19.86
CA ASP A 67 26.88 7.04 18.88
C ASP A 67 26.43 7.38 17.45
N ASN A 68 27.34 7.93 16.64
CA ASN A 68 27.02 8.43 15.31
C ASN A 68 26.62 7.34 14.31
N TYR A 69 27.32 6.20 14.30
CA TYR A 69 27.06 5.09 13.38
C TYR A 69 25.82 4.32 13.80
N LYS A 70 25.70 4.08 15.12
CA LYS A 70 24.55 3.40 15.70
C LYS A 70 23.27 4.21 15.51
N ALA A 71 23.32 5.53 15.67
CA ALA A 71 22.15 6.40 15.52
C ALA A 71 21.54 6.37 14.11
N TRP A 72 22.36 6.21 13.05
CA TRP A 72 21.84 6.05 11.68
C TRP A 72 21.15 4.71 11.46
N SER A 73 21.70 3.62 12.00
CA SER A 73 21.05 2.30 11.93
C SER A 73 19.75 2.28 12.73
N GLU A 74 19.79 2.78 13.97
CA GLU A 74 18.62 2.87 14.83
C GLU A 74 17.54 3.79 14.24
N TYR A 75 17.94 4.80 13.44
CA TYR A 75 17.04 5.67 12.71
C TYR A 75 16.25 4.91 11.63
N ARG A 76 16.91 4.05 10.83
CA ARG A 76 16.20 3.17 9.87
C ARG A 76 15.23 2.24 10.60
N ASP A 77 15.63 1.66 11.73
CA ASP A 77 14.78 0.77 12.53
C ASP A 77 13.58 1.51 13.14
N ALA A 78 13.72 2.81 13.46
CA ALA A 78 12.63 3.64 13.94
C ALA A 78 11.60 3.90 12.82
N ILE A 79 12.06 4.15 11.59
CA ILE A 79 11.17 4.28 10.41
C ILE A 79 10.42 2.97 10.19
N GLU A 80 11.11 1.83 10.19
CA GLU A 80 10.47 0.53 9.95
C GLU A 80 9.43 0.18 11.03
N ARG A 81 9.76 0.38 12.32
CA ARG A 81 8.82 0.19 13.43
C ARG A 81 7.60 1.10 13.33
N TYR A 82 7.80 2.31 12.83
CA TYR A 82 6.71 3.24 12.62
C TYR A 82 5.79 2.80 11.46
N LEU A 83 6.36 2.41 10.31
CA LEU A 83 5.62 1.85 9.18
C LEU A 83 4.85 0.58 9.58
N ASP A 84 5.42 -0.24 10.47
CA ASP A 84 4.74 -1.42 11.00
C ASP A 84 3.46 -1.07 11.81
N LYS A 85 3.51 -0.03 12.65
CA LYS A 85 2.33 0.48 13.37
C LYS A 85 1.27 1.06 12.43
N ILE A 86 1.67 1.68 11.32
CA ILE A 86 0.74 2.11 10.27
C ILE A 86 0.04 0.88 9.68
N CYS A 87 0.80 -0.17 9.36
CA CYS A 87 0.27 -1.40 8.77
C CYS A 87 -0.71 -2.15 9.69
N ASP A 88 -0.62 -1.99 11.01
CA ASP A 88 -1.62 -2.53 11.95
C ASP A 88 -3.04 -2.00 11.69
N ARG A 89 -3.16 -0.81 11.11
CA ARG A 89 -4.44 -0.18 10.76
C ARG A 89 -4.99 -0.67 9.43
N VAL A 90 -4.17 -1.37 8.63
CA VAL A 90 -4.58 -1.90 7.33
C VAL A 90 -5.33 -3.21 7.55
N LYS A 91 -6.67 -3.09 7.64
CA LYS A 91 -7.57 -4.22 7.84
C LYS A 91 -8.78 -4.12 6.94
N ALA A 92 -9.15 -5.21 6.26
CA ALA A 92 -10.35 -5.24 5.43
C ALA A 92 -11.38 -6.21 5.98
N ASN A 93 -12.63 -5.94 5.64
CA ASN A 93 -13.71 -6.89 5.85
C ASN A 93 -13.47 -8.14 5.00
N ASP A 94 -13.43 -9.30 5.67
CA ASP A 94 -13.36 -10.59 5.02
C ASP A 94 -14.74 -11.28 5.08
N PRO A 95 -15.48 -11.37 3.96
CA PRO A 95 -16.81 -11.96 3.92
C PRO A 95 -16.87 -13.42 4.41
N PHE A 96 -15.73 -14.13 4.41
CA PHE A 96 -15.68 -15.55 4.75
C PHE A 96 -15.16 -15.84 6.17
N ASN A 97 -14.59 -14.85 6.87
CA ASN A 97 -14.13 -14.97 8.24
C ASN A 97 -15.16 -14.43 9.25
N GLY A 98 -16.44 -14.76 9.04
CA GLY A 98 -17.52 -14.36 9.94
C GLY A 98 -17.75 -12.83 10.02
N GLY A 99 -17.32 -12.08 9.00
CA GLY A 99 -17.40 -10.61 8.98
C GLY A 99 -16.32 -9.91 9.81
N GLY A 100 -15.29 -10.63 10.27
CA GLY A 100 -14.15 -10.05 10.97
C GLY A 100 -13.26 -9.20 10.05
N MET A 101 -12.62 -8.19 10.64
CA MET A 101 -11.57 -7.41 9.98
C MET A 101 -10.27 -8.21 9.94
N ARG A 102 -9.83 -8.58 8.73
CA ARG A 102 -8.54 -9.25 8.50
C ARG A 102 -7.42 -8.23 8.37
N SER A 103 -6.30 -8.46 9.06
CA SER A 103 -5.08 -7.66 8.91
C SER A 103 -4.22 -8.15 7.73
N PHE A 104 -3.57 -7.20 7.06
CA PHE A 104 -2.57 -7.44 5.99
C PHE A 104 -1.15 -7.07 6.42
N ARG A 105 -0.91 -6.96 7.73
CA ARG A 105 0.35 -6.49 8.31
C ARG A 105 1.56 -7.33 7.87
N GLU A 106 1.37 -8.64 7.76
CA GLU A 106 2.43 -9.59 7.40
C GLU A 106 2.73 -9.53 5.91
N GLU A 107 1.68 -9.50 5.09
CA GLU A 107 1.76 -9.35 3.65
C GLU A 107 2.45 -8.04 3.27
N LEU A 108 2.30 -6.98 4.06
CA LEU A 108 2.92 -5.68 3.84
C LEU A 108 4.41 -5.58 4.22
N LYS A 109 5.00 -6.60 4.86
CA LYS A 109 6.43 -6.59 5.26
C LYS A 109 7.39 -6.17 4.13
N PRO A 110 7.29 -6.71 2.90
CA PRO A 110 8.19 -6.32 1.82
C PRO A 110 8.03 -4.85 1.43
N ALA A 111 6.79 -4.33 1.41
CA ALA A 111 6.51 -2.92 1.10
C ALA A 111 7.13 -1.97 2.13
N ARG A 112 7.02 -2.31 3.42
CA ARG A 112 7.63 -1.52 4.51
C ARG A 112 9.12 -1.38 4.34
N LYS A 113 9.80 -2.49 4.03
CA LYS A 113 11.26 -2.49 3.83
C LYS A 113 11.66 -1.61 2.65
N VAL A 114 10.94 -1.69 1.53
CA VAL A 114 11.21 -0.83 0.36
C VAL A 114 11.03 0.64 0.72
N LEU A 115 9.94 0.99 1.43
CA LEU A 115 9.67 2.37 1.84
C LEU A 115 10.71 2.90 2.83
N SER A 116 11.08 2.13 3.86
CA SER A 116 12.11 2.54 4.81
C SER A 116 13.45 2.76 4.12
N ASP A 117 13.79 1.89 3.17
CA ASP A 117 15.06 1.95 2.45
C ASP A 117 15.10 3.16 1.52
N GLU A 118 13.99 3.49 0.86
CA GLU A 118 13.90 4.67 0.01
C GLU A 118 14.00 5.98 0.79
N ILE A 119 13.29 6.08 1.91
CA ILE A 119 13.33 7.25 2.81
C ILE A 119 14.76 7.45 3.32
N HIS A 120 15.34 6.39 3.87
CA HIS A 120 16.69 6.40 4.42
C HIS A 120 17.71 6.77 3.36
N SER A 121 17.66 6.14 2.18
CA SER A 121 18.63 6.35 1.10
C SER A 121 18.57 7.78 0.55
N LYS A 122 17.37 8.33 0.31
CA LYS A 122 17.23 9.70 -0.21
C LYS A 122 17.79 10.74 0.76
N HIS A 123 17.58 10.55 2.08
CA HIS A 123 18.17 11.44 3.09
C HIS A 123 19.69 11.25 3.18
N TYR A 124 20.16 10.00 3.27
CA TYR A 124 21.58 9.65 3.41
C TYR A 124 22.43 10.11 2.22
N ILE A 125 21.92 10.01 0.99
CA ILE A 125 22.64 10.49 -0.20
C ILE A 125 22.88 12.01 -0.11
N LYS A 126 21.89 12.76 0.40
CA LYS A 126 22.01 14.22 0.54
C LYS A 126 22.91 14.60 1.72
N PHE A 127 22.81 13.85 2.82
CA PHE A 127 23.59 14.08 4.03
C PHE A 127 24.20 12.77 4.54
N PRO A 128 25.36 12.36 4.04
CA PRO A 128 25.99 11.09 4.42
C PRO A 128 26.60 11.13 5.83
N LEU A 129 26.63 12.31 6.46
CA LEU A 129 27.18 12.56 7.78
C LEU A 129 26.17 13.35 8.61
N TRP A 130 26.21 13.15 9.92
CA TRP A 130 25.53 14.02 10.87
C TRP A 130 26.04 15.47 10.73
N PRO A 131 25.19 16.47 10.99
CA PRO A 131 25.63 17.86 10.97
C PRO A 131 26.68 18.10 12.07
N SER A 132 27.46 19.17 11.91
CA SER A 132 28.41 19.61 12.94
C SER A 132 27.71 19.89 14.28
N VAL A 133 28.47 19.91 15.38
CA VAL A 133 27.91 20.23 16.70
C VAL A 133 27.21 21.59 16.68
N ASN A 134 26.02 21.68 17.29
CA ASN A 134 25.10 22.81 17.28
C ASN A 134 24.55 23.18 15.89
N LYS A 135 24.57 22.25 14.93
CA LYS A 135 23.96 22.42 13.61
C LYS A 135 22.84 21.42 13.39
N GLU A 136 22.00 21.75 12.42
CA GLU A 136 20.94 20.91 11.92
C GLU A 136 20.99 20.85 10.39
N GLN A 137 20.39 19.80 9.84
CA GLN A 137 20.23 19.60 8.41
C GLN A 137 18.86 19.01 8.14
N GLU A 138 18.27 19.37 7.00
CA GLU A 138 16.93 18.92 6.63
C GLU A 138 16.82 18.54 5.15
N SER A 139 15.99 17.53 4.90
CA SER A 139 15.58 17.17 3.54
C SER A 139 14.09 16.92 3.49
N LEU A 140 13.47 17.41 2.42
CA LEU A 140 12.18 16.93 1.98
C LEU A 140 12.39 15.75 1.04
N VAL A 141 11.87 14.60 1.41
CA VAL A 141 11.85 13.36 0.63
C VAL A 141 10.48 13.24 0.00
N GLU A 142 10.40 13.43 -1.31
CA GLU A 142 9.19 13.12 -2.08
C GLU A 142 9.10 11.61 -2.26
N LEU A 143 7.93 11.07 -1.91
CA LEU A 143 7.57 9.68 -2.09
C LEU A 143 6.73 9.58 -3.37
N ASP A 144 7.20 8.76 -4.29
CA ASP A 144 6.45 8.30 -5.46
C ASP A 144 7.00 6.92 -5.81
N THR A 145 6.53 5.92 -5.07
CA THR A 145 7.06 4.57 -5.14
C THR A 145 5.95 3.56 -5.00
N GLY A 146 6.13 2.41 -5.61
CA GLY A 146 5.15 1.35 -5.60
C GLY A 146 5.72 0.07 -6.20
N SER A 147 5.08 -1.04 -5.86
CA SER A 147 5.51 -2.34 -6.36
C SER A 147 4.38 -3.36 -6.30
N SER A 148 4.66 -4.54 -6.84
CA SER A 148 3.79 -5.70 -6.77
C SER A 148 4.59 -6.95 -6.45
N TYR A 149 4.06 -7.83 -5.62
CA TYR A 149 4.69 -9.11 -5.30
C TYR A 149 3.65 -10.14 -4.89
N ASP A 150 4.04 -11.40 -5.00
CA ASP A 150 3.25 -12.53 -4.50
C ASP A 150 3.60 -12.80 -3.04
N HIS A 151 2.59 -13.06 -2.22
CA HIS A 151 2.76 -13.43 -0.81
C HIS A 151 1.73 -14.49 -0.41
N GLY A 152 2.14 -15.75 -0.38
CA GLY A 152 1.22 -16.87 -0.15
C GLY A 152 0.13 -16.93 -1.23
N ALA A 153 -1.14 -16.90 -0.82
CA ALA A 153 -2.28 -16.88 -1.73
C ALA A 153 -2.56 -15.50 -2.36
N TYR A 154 -1.82 -14.46 -1.97
CA TYR A 154 -2.15 -13.08 -2.36
C TYR A 154 -1.20 -12.53 -3.41
N ILE A 155 -1.76 -11.74 -4.33
CA ILE A 155 -1.00 -10.76 -5.11
C ILE A 155 -1.19 -9.42 -4.41
N ILE A 156 -0.08 -8.87 -3.92
CA ILE A 156 -0.05 -7.60 -3.21
C ILE A 156 0.43 -6.51 -4.16
N LEU A 157 -0.31 -5.41 -4.19
CA LEU A 157 -0.02 -4.23 -4.99
C LEU A 157 -0.09 -3.01 -4.12
N TRP A 158 0.96 -2.20 -4.12
CA TRP A 158 1.00 -1.04 -3.24
C TRP A 158 1.65 0.14 -3.94
N SER A 159 1.24 1.33 -3.52
CA SER A 159 1.86 2.58 -3.92
C SER A 159 1.82 3.54 -2.74
N CYS A 160 2.88 4.31 -2.57
CA CYS A 160 2.94 5.38 -1.59
C CYS A 160 3.33 6.67 -2.32
N VAL A 161 2.48 7.69 -2.19
CA VAL A 161 2.74 9.03 -2.71
C VAL A 161 2.71 10.04 -1.58
N GLY A 162 3.43 11.15 -1.71
CA GLY A 162 3.40 12.23 -0.72
C GLY A 162 4.80 12.68 -0.35
N TRP A 163 4.99 13.12 0.88
CA TRP A 163 6.28 13.66 1.32
C TRP A 163 6.59 13.31 2.76
N ILE A 164 7.89 13.22 3.04
CA ILE A 164 8.46 13.08 4.38
C ILE A 164 9.58 14.09 4.53
N LYS A 165 9.48 14.95 5.54
CA LYS A 165 10.56 15.79 6.01
C LYS A 165 11.39 15.02 7.03
N VAL A 166 12.70 14.96 6.80
CA VAL A 166 13.69 14.43 7.74
C VAL A 166 14.54 15.58 8.25
N THR A 167 14.69 15.67 9.56
CA THR A 167 15.50 16.69 10.24
C THR A 167 16.47 16.02 11.20
N ASP A 168 17.76 16.26 11.00
CA ASP A 168 18.83 15.81 11.89
C ASP A 168 19.37 17.00 12.68
N ARG A 169 19.62 16.80 13.97
CA ARG A 169 20.24 17.79 14.85
C ARG A 169 21.37 17.13 15.66
N ARG A 170 22.50 17.83 15.77
CA ARG A 170 23.62 17.41 16.64
C ARG A 170 23.86 18.44 17.75
N PRO A 171 23.07 18.46 18.83
CA PRO A 171 23.19 19.47 19.89
C PRO A 171 24.52 19.37 20.68
N GLN A 172 25.12 18.20 20.78
CA GLN A 172 26.37 17.99 21.52
C GLN A 172 27.26 16.98 20.80
N HIS A 173 28.53 16.86 21.20
CA HIS A 173 29.50 15.99 20.55
C HIS A 173 29.00 14.53 20.40
N ASN A 174 28.34 14.00 21.43
CA ASN A 174 27.82 12.64 21.54
C ASN A 174 26.29 12.60 21.65
N LYS A 175 25.58 13.53 20.98
CA LYS A 175 24.12 13.54 21.00
C LYS A 175 23.60 13.82 19.60
N TYR A 176 22.81 12.88 19.09
CA TYR A 176 22.27 12.87 17.75
C TYR A 176 20.75 12.72 17.82
N ILE A 177 20.02 13.61 17.18
CA ILE A 177 18.55 13.62 17.18
C ILE A 177 18.09 13.59 15.73
N ALA A 178 17.20 12.66 15.41
CA ALA A 178 16.50 12.63 14.13
C ALA A 178 15.00 12.79 14.35
N GLU A 179 14.35 13.57 13.50
CA GLU A 179 12.92 13.82 13.53
C GLU A 179 12.36 13.63 12.12
N PHE A 180 11.33 12.82 11.98
CA PHE A 180 10.64 12.61 10.71
C PHE A 180 9.17 12.97 10.83
N SER A 181 8.72 13.85 9.95
CA SER A 181 7.30 14.22 9.83
C SER A 181 6.88 14.23 8.38
N GLY A 182 5.61 13.97 8.11
CA GLY A 182 5.16 13.87 6.72
C GLY A 182 3.71 13.50 6.60
N LYS A 183 3.28 13.43 5.33
CA LYS A 183 1.93 13.04 4.93
C LYS A 183 1.98 12.07 3.75
N PRO A 184 2.41 10.82 3.96
CA PRO A 184 2.28 9.77 2.97
C PRO A 184 0.80 9.39 2.79
N ASP A 185 0.42 9.14 1.55
CA ASP A 185 -0.81 8.49 1.12
C ASP A 185 -0.45 7.10 0.58
N LEU A 186 -0.70 6.08 1.40
CA LEU A 186 -0.50 4.69 1.06
C LEU A 186 -1.78 4.13 0.44
N LYS A 187 -1.64 3.47 -0.70
CA LYS A 187 -2.69 2.67 -1.34
C LYS A 187 -2.23 1.23 -1.45
N LEU A 188 -3.12 0.31 -1.13
CA LEU A 188 -2.87 -1.13 -1.19
C LEU A 188 -4.02 -1.81 -1.91
N LEU A 189 -3.72 -2.88 -2.63
CA LEU A 189 -4.68 -3.86 -3.08
C LEU A 189 -4.11 -5.24 -2.79
N ALA A 190 -4.97 -6.13 -2.35
CA ALA A 190 -4.65 -7.54 -2.22
C ALA A 190 -5.67 -8.34 -3.03
N LEU A 191 -5.16 -9.14 -3.96
CA LEU A 191 -5.94 -10.09 -4.75
C LEU A 191 -5.76 -11.48 -4.16
N ASP A 192 -6.85 -12.15 -3.80
CA ASP A 192 -6.80 -13.53 -3.31
C ASP A 192 -6.88 -14.49 -4.50
N ASN A 193 -5.78 -15.18 -4.81
CA ASN A 193 -5.71 -16.08 -5.97
C ASN A 193 -6.66 -17.28 -5.88
N ASP A 194 -6.86 -17.83 -4.68
CA ASP A 194 -7.73 -19.00 -4.49
C ASP A 194 -9.19 -18.59 -4.70
N ARG A 195 -9.57 -17.42 -4.20
CA ARG A 195 -10.91 -16.85 -4.42
C ARG A 195 -11.11 -16.43 -5.86
N LEU A 196 -10.13 -15.77 -6.47
CA LEU A 196 -10.20 -15.42 -7.89
C LEU A 196 -10.41 -16.65 -8.76
N ARG A 197 -9.67 -17.74 -8.52
CA ARG A 197 -9.86 -18.98 -9.27
C ARG A 197 -11.26 -19.57 -9.08
N THR A 198 -11.73 -19.63 -7.84
CA THR A 198 -13.09 -20.11 -7.53
C THR A 198 -14.17 -19.31 -8.25
N LEU A 199 -14.04 -17.98 -8.24
CA LEU A 199 -15.03 -17.09 -8.84
C LEU A 199 -14.95 -17.14 -10.38
N GLU A 200 -13.75 -17.24 -10.95
CA GLU A 200 -13.51 -17.41 -12.39
C GLU A 200 -14.19 -18.69 -12.89
N ASP A 201 -13.96 -19.81 -12.20
CA ASP A 201 -14.57 -21.11 -12.51
C ASP A 201 -16.10 -21.03 -12.41
N THR A 202 -16.62 -20.37 -11.37
CA THR A 202 -18.07 -20.16 -11.18
C THR A 202 -18.71 -19.40 -12.33
N VAL A 203 -18.07 -18.31 -12.80
CA VAL A 203 -18.59 -17.53 -13.92
C VAL A 203 -18.46 -18.34 -15.22
N ARG A 204 -17.35 -19.04 -15.41
CA ARG A 204 -17.13 -19.88 -16.59
C ARG A 204 -18.20 -20.96 -16.72
N GLU A 205 -18.53 -21.65 -15.63
CA GLU A 205 -19.56 -22.69 -15.61
C GLU A 205 -20.98 -22.15 -15.88
N LYS A 206 -21.30 -20.97 -15.33
CA LYS A 206 -22.62 -20.33 -15.52
C LYS A 206 -22.76 -19.59 -16.85
N GLY A 207 -21.65 -19.38 -17.56
CA GLY A 207 -21.59 -18.64 -18.81
C GLY A 207 -21.47 -17.12 -18.60
N ILE A 208 -20.90 -16.47 -19.63
CA ILE A 208 -20.52 -15.05 -19.57
C ILE A 208 -21.72 -14.11 -19.34
N GLU A 209 -22.90 -14.42 -19.86
CA GLU A 209 -24.11 -13.58 -19.69
C GLU A 209 -24.59 -13.58 -18.23
N ALA A 210 -24.48 -14.72 -17.53
CA ALA A 210 -24.74 -14.78 -16.10
C ALA A 210 -23.70 -13.94 -15.33
N GLY A 211 -22.44 -14.00 -15.73
CA GLY A 211 -21.38 -13.13 -15.20
C GLY A 211 -21.68 -11.65 -15.37
N LYS A 212 -22.11 -11.22 -16.56
CA LYS A 212 -22.53 -9.83 -16.84
C LYS A 212 -23.67 -9.39 -15.91
N SER A 213 -24.65 -10.25 -15.69
CA SER A 213 -25.73 -9.98 -14.73
C SER A 213 -25.21 -9.81 -13.30
N MET A 214 -24.24 -10.63 -12.88
CA MET A 214 -23.64 -10.53 -11.54
C MET A 214 -22.87 -9.23 -11.32
N VAL A 215 -22.15 -8.74 -12.33
CA VAL A 215 -21.36 -7.49 -12.23
C VAL A 215 -22.24 -6.25 -12.38
N ASN A 216 -23.38 -6.34 -13.05
CA ASN A 216 -24.34 -5.22 -13.16
C ASN A 216 -25.15 -4.98 -11.88
N LYS A 217 -25.09 -5.87 -10.88
CA LYS A 217 -25.72 -5.63 -9.58
C LYS A 217 -25.09 -4.40 -8.91
N PRO A 218 -25.87 -3.37 -8.53
CA PRO A 218 -25.34 -2.20 -7.85
C PRO A 218 -24.75 -2.59 -6.50
N ARG A 219 -23.53 -2.13 -6.23
CA ARG A 219 -22.80 -2.38 -4.98
C ARG A 219 -22.19 -1.07 -4.49
N SER A 220 -22.24 -0.84 -3.18
CA SER A 220 -21.53 0.29 -2.57
C SER A 220 -20.02 0.07 -2.65
N LEU A 221 -19.30 1.07 -3.16
CA LEU A 221 -17.83 1.09 -3.27
C LEU A 221 -17.27 2.19 -2.36
N ALA A 222 -17.50 2.10 -1.05
CA ALA A 222 -16.80 2.96 -0.08
C ALA A 222 -15.35 2.48 0.10
N TRP A 223 -14.39 3.42 0.05
CA TRP A 223 -12.94 3.15 0.10
C TRP A 223 -12.38 3.10 1.53
N ASP A 224 -13.09 3.71 2.46
CA ASP A 224 -12.89 3.70 3.90
C ASP A 224 -13.37 2.38 4.53
N GLU A 225 -13.99 1.51 3.72
CA GLU A 225 -14.33 0.11 4.02
C GLU A 225 -13.74 -0.85 2.97
N LEU A 226 -12.77 -0.41 2.17
CA LEU A 226 -11.99 -1.32 1.33
C LEU A 226 -10.96 -2.04 2.21
#